data_AF-A0A9X8VKV8-F1
#
_entry.id   AF-A0A9X8VKV8-F1
#
_cell.length_a   1.000
_cell.length_b   1.000
_cell.length_c   1.000
_cell.angle_alpha   90.00
_cell.angle_beta   90.00
_cell.angle_gamma   90.00
#
_symmetry.space_group_name_H-M   'P 1'
#
loop_
_entity.id
_entity.type
_entity.pdbx_description
1 polymer ?
#
loop_
_entity_poly.entity_id
_entity_poly.type
_entity_poly.pdbx_seq_one_letter_code
_entity_poly.pdbx_strand_id
1 'polypeptide(L)'
;NQQLRDLGLSAYLNYSHQTYWDRPANDRYNLTLSRYFDVGNIKSLSLSLSAYRNRYNARNDDGMYLGLSVPWGNGTTLSYNATLNRDDNTHRVGYYDRIDDRSNYQISAGGSRSGANLSGYYNRDGDLARMSANASYQQDRYSAFGLSAQGGMTLTAEGGALHRTSRAGDTRLLL
;
A
#
# COMPACT_ATOMS: atom_id res chain seq x y z
N ASN A 1 16.42 3.81 10.74
CA ASN A 1 16.30 2.51 10.05
C ASN A 1 17.63 1.81 10.20
N GLN A 2 17.66 0.64 10.81
CA GLN A 2 18.87 -0.13 11.10
C GLN A 2 18.82 -1.44 10.32
N GLN A 3 19.88 -1.76 9.57
CA GLN A 3 20.01 -3.02 8.88
C GLN A 3 20.90 -3.98 9.70
N LEU A 4 20.32 -5.08 10.16
CA LEU A 4 21.00 -6.18 10.83
C LEU A 4 21.45 -7.18 9.75
N ARG A 5 22.61 -6.89 9.16
CA ARG A 5 23.14 -7.57 7.96
C ARG A 5 23.27 -9.08 8.16
N ASP A 6 23.74 -9.53 9.31
CA ASP A 6 23.96 -10.95 9.62
C ASP A 6 22.67 -11.78 9.60
N LEU A 7 21.52 -11.12 9.81
CA LEU A 7 20.20 -11.74 9.80
C LEU A 7 19.42 -11.44 8.51
N GLY A 8 19.93 -10.58 7.62
CA GLY A 8 19.17 -10.04 6.48
C GLY A 8 17.93 -9.25 6.90
N LEU A 9 17.93 -8.72 8.13
CA LEU A 9 16.77 -8.12 8.78
C LEU A 9 16.90 -6.58 8.79
N SER A 10 15.87 -5.88 8.37
CA SER A 10 15.74 -4.43 8.50
C SER A 10 14.78 -4.10 9.62
N ALA A 11 15.20 -3.23 10.54
CA ALA A 11 14.42 -2.81 11.69
C ALA A 11 14.26 -1.28 11.71
N TYR A 12 13.04 -0.83 11.93
CA TYR A 12 12.70 0.58 12.05
C TYR A 12 11.87 0.79 13.31
N LEU A 13 12.31 1.70 14.17
CA LEU A 13 11.57 2.12 15.35
C LEU A 13 11.38 3.63 15.28
N ASN A 14 10.15 4.08 15.49
CA ASN A 14 9.80 5.48 15.68
C ASN A 14 9.06 5.62 17.00
N TYR A 15 9.46 6.60 17.81
CA TYR A 15 8.84 6.94 19.08
C TYR A 15 8.68 8.45 19.20
N SER A 16 7.52 8.88 19.71
CA SER A 16 7.21 10.27 19.98
C SER A 16 6.45 10.38 21.30
N HIS A 17 6.88 11.32 22.13
CA HIS A 17 6.26 11.67 23.40
C HIS A 17 5.96 13.16 23.43
N GLN A 18 4.72 13.53 23.72
CA GLN A 18 4.30 14.93 23.80
C GLN A 18 3.56 15.16 25.11
N THR A 19 4.06 16.09 25.91
CA THR A 19 3.41 16.56 27.12
C THR A 19 2.67 17.87 26.88
N TYR A 20 1.65 18.11 27.69
CA TYR A 20 0.86 19.33 27.65
C TYR A 20 0.66 19.82 29.08
N TRP A 21 0.48 21.13 29.25
CA TRP A 21 0.28 21.74 30.56
C TRP A 21 -1.10 21.41 31.15
N ASP A 22 -2.10 21.23 30.29
CA ASP A 22 -3.52 21.20 30.63
C ASP A 22 -4.20 19.86 30.28
N ARG A 23 -3.48 18.92 29.69
CA ARG A 23 -4.03 17.62 29.27
C ARG A 23 -3.01 16.48 29.38
N PRO A 24 -3.48 15.21 29.39
CA PRO A 24 -2.59 14.06 29.45
C PRO A 24 -1.59 14.01 28.29
N ALA A 25 -0.44 13.39 28.54
CA ALA A 25 0.58 13.18 27.51
C ALA A 25 0.08 12.24 26.40
N ASN A 26 0.59 12.49 25.19
CA ASN A 26 0.38 11.63 24.02
C ASN A 26 1.66 10.85 23.72
N ASP A 27 1.50 9.55 23.52
CA ASP A 27 2.59 8.62 23.19
C ASP A 27 2.29 7.94 21.86
N ARG A 28 3.27 7.91 20.96
CA ARG A 28 3.19 7.12 19.73
C ARG A 28 4.46 6.31 19.57
N TYR A 29 4.33 5.00 19.36
CA TYR A 29 5.43 4.17 18.89
C TYR A 29 5.00 3.31 17.71
N ASN A 30 5.94 3.09 16.80
CA ASN A 30 5.81 2.18 15.66
C ASN A 30 7.13 1.42 15.49
N LEU A 31 7.05 0.10 15.53
CA LEU A 31 8.15 -0.82 15.25
C LEU A 31 7.83 -1.59 13.98
N THR A 32 8.73 -1.59 13.01
CA THR A 32 8.66 -2.42 11.80
C THR A 32 9.92 -3.26 11.68
N LEU A 33 9.73 -4.55 11.45
CA LEU A 33 10.75 -5.54 11.15
C LEU A 33 10.46 -6.11 9.76
N SER A 34 11.45 -6.22 8.90
CA SER A 34 11.28 -6.81 7.57
C SER A 34 12.50 -7.60 7.15
N ARG A 35 12.28 -8.75 6.53
CA ARG A 35 13.35 -9.67 6.12
C ARG A 35 13.04 -10.24 4.75
N TYR A 36 14.05 -10.26 3.90
CA TYR A 36 14.03 -11.03 2.67
C TYR A 36 14.72 -12.38 2.88
N PHE A 37 14.15 -13.44 2.32
CA PHE A 37 14.70 -14.78 2.42
C PHE A 37 14.30 -15.63 1.22
N ASP A 38 15.03 -16.72 1.01
CA ASP A 38 14.78 -17.68 -0.06
C ASP A 38 14.25 -18.99 0.55
N VAL A 39 13.34 -19.66 -0.15
CA VAL A 39 12.83 -20.99 0.22
C VAL A 39 12.85 -21.89 -1.01
N GLY A 40 13.80 -22.82 -1.04
CA GLY A 40 14.01 -23.71 -2.18
C GLY A 40 14.27 -22.92 -3.48
N ASN A 41 13.40 -23.14 -4.47
CA ASN A 41 13.47 -22.47 -5.78
C ASN A 41 12.79 -21.10 -5.80
N ILE A 42 12.08 -20.72 -4.73
CA ILE A 42 11.43 -19.42 -4.65
C ILE A 42 12.42 -18.44 -4.01
N LYS A 43 12.71 -17.37 -4.73
CA LYS A 43 13.69 -16.35 -4.36
C LYS A 43 13.01 -15.07 -3.94
N SER A 44 13.66 -14.32 -3.06
CA SER A 44 13.23 -12.96 -2.70
C SER A 44 11.85 -12.90 -2.04
N LEU A 45 11.50 -13.88 -1.18
CA LEU A 45 10.31 -13.77 -0.34
C LEU A 45 10.52 -12.63 0.66
N SER A 46 9.46 -11.87 0.93
CA SER A 46 9.49 -10.76 1.88
C SER A 46 8.53 -11.02 3.02
N LEU A 47 9.03 -11.04 4.26
CA LEU A 47 8.22 -11.04 5.47
C LEU A 47 8.39 -9.70 6.18
N SER A 48 7.29 -9.05 6.51
CA SER A 48 7.25 -7.82 7.29
C SER A 48 6.31 -7.96 8.48
N LEU A 49 6.75 -7.51 9.64
CA LEU A 49 5.96 -7.39 10.85
C LEU A 49 6.02 -5.93 11.30
N SER A 50 4.89 -5.31 11.57
CA SER A 50 4.81 -3.98 12.18
C SER A 50 3.89 -4.01 13.38
N ALA A 51 4.24 -3.29 14.44
CA ALA A 51 3.42 -3.11 15.62
C ALA A 51 3.42 -1.64 16.01
N TYR A 52 2.28 -1.14 16.45
CA TYR A 52 2.15 0.25 16.87
C TYR A 52 1.24 0.39 18.09
N ARG A 53 1.45 1.49 18.81
CA ARG A 53 0.51 2.06 19.77
C ARG A 53 0.42 3.55 19.53
N ASN A 54 -0.80 4.04 19.54
CA ASN A 54 -1.09 5.45 19.57
C ASN A 54 -1.92 5.73 20.83
N ARG A 55 -1.43 6.60 21.72
CA ARG A 55 -2.13 7.03 22.92
C ARG A 55 -2.53 8.49 22.75
N TYR A 56 -3.83 8.72 22.73
CA TYR A 56 -4.41 10.06 22.62
C TYR A 56 -5.52 10.21 23.66
N ASN A 57 -5.49 11.30 24.45
CA ASN A 57 -6.49 11.58 25.49
C ASN A 57 -6.77 10.37 26.41
N ALA A 58 -5.70 9.71 26.89
CA ALA A 58 -5.76 8.50 27.71
C ALA A 58 -6.42 7.25 27.08
N ARG A 59 -6.79 7.29 25.79
CA ARG A 59 -7.17 6.10 25.01
C ARG A 59 -5.97 5.58 24.24
N ASN A 60 -5.75 4.28 24.36
CA ASN A 60 -4.75 3.59 23.58
C ASN A 60 -5.42 3.00 22.32
N ASP A 61 -4.71 2.99 21.22
CA ASP A 61 -5.04 2.29 19.99
C ASP A 61 -3.82 1.49 19.58
N ASP A 62 -3.97 0.17 19.60
CA ASP A 62 -2.88 -0.77 19.40
C ASP A 62 -3.20 -1.65 18.20
N GLY A 63 -2.18 -1.88 17.38
CA GLY A 63 -2.32 -2.78 16.26
C GLY A 63 -1.00 -3.43 15.86
N MET A 64 -1.15 -4.55 15.16
CA MET A 64 -0.07 -5.29 14.54
C MET A 64 -0.45 -5.62 13.10
N TYR A 65 0.54 -5.65 12.23
CA TYR A 65 0.43 -5.98 10.83
C TYR A 65 1.52 -6.99 10.48
N LEU A 66 1.11 -8.11 9.89
CA LEU A 66 2.00 -9.11 9.33
C LEU A 66 1.75 -9.16 7.82
N GLY A 67 2.80 -9.09 7.02
CA GLY A 67 2.76 -9.18 5.58
C GLY A 67 3.77 -10.20 5.08
N LEU A 68 3.33 -11.16 4.28
CA LEU A 68 4.17 -12.08 3.51
C LEU A 68 3.93 -11.80 2.03
N SER A 69 5.01 -11.69 1.26
CA SER A 69 4.97 -11.51 -0.18
C SER A 69 5.87 -12.54 -0.85
N VAL A 70 5.33 -13.21 -1.86
CA VAL A 70 5.93 -14.33 -2.58
C VAL A 70 5.91 -13.99 -4.07
N PRO A 71 7.08 -13.69 -4.67
CA PRO A 71 7.18 -13.55 -6.11
C PRO A 71 6.82 -14.88 -6.79
N TRP A 72 5.97 -14.83 -7.82
CA TRP A 72 5.57 -16.01 -8.58
C TRP A 72 5.87 -15.77 -10.06
N GLY A 73 6.91 -16.37 -10.62
CA GLY A 73 7.29 -16.11 -12.01
C GLY A 73 7.68 -14.66 -12.27
N ASN A 74 7.37 -14.14 -13.45
CA ASN A 74 7.80 -12.82 -13.91
C ASN A 74 6.67 -11.80 -13.77
N GLY A 75 6.81 -10.85 -12.85
CA GLY A 75 5.87 -9.73 -12.69
C GLY A 75 4.63 -10.04 -11.84
N THR A 76 4.47 -11.28 -11.38
CA THR A 76 3.37 -11.68 -10.49
C THR A 76 3.86 -11.78 -9.04
N THR A 77 2.99 -11.47 -8.09
CA THR A 77 3.27 -11.57 -6.66
C THR A 77 2.01 -12.02 -5.91
N LEU A 78 2.16 -13.08 -5.13
CA LEU A 78 1.14 -13.51 -4.17
C LEU A 78 1.48 -12.92 -2.81
N SER A 79 0.48 -12.38 -2.12
CA SER A 79 0.65 -11.77 -0.81
C SER A 79 -0.37 -12.30 0.20
N TYR A 80 0.05 -12.38 1.44
CA TYR A 80 -0.80 -12.66 2.59
C TYR A 80 -0.58 -11.58 3.64
N ASN A 81 -1.66 -11.01 4.14
CA ASN A 81 -1.64 -9.92 5.09
C ASN A 81 -2.56 -10.25 6.26
N ALA A 82 -2.07 -10.12 7.48
CA ALA A 82 -2.86 -10.21 8.69
C ALA A 82 -2.76 -8.89 9.46
N THR A 83 -3.90 -8.30 9.78
CA THR A 83 -3.99 -7.08 10.59
C THR A 83 -4.76 -7.40 11.85
N LEU A 84 -4.11 -7.23 12.99
CA LEU A 84 -4.66 -7.44 14.31
C LEU A 84 -4.78 -6.07 14.97
N ASN A 85 -5.97 -5.68 15.40
CA ASN A 85 -6.14 -4.55 16.29
C ASN A 85 -7.04 -4.98 17.45
N ARG A 86 -7.41 -4.05 18.32
CA ARG A 86 -8.17 -4.37 19.54
C ARG A 86 -9.56 -4.93 19.28
N ASP A 87 -10.16 -4.57 18.16
CA ASP A 87 -11.58 -4.83 17.88
C ASP A 87 -11.78 -5.88 16.78
N ASP A 88 -10.78 -6.09 15.93
CA ASP A 88 -10.89 -6.98 14.77
C ASP A 88 -9.55 -7.64 14.41
N ASN A 89 -9.67 -8.77 13.72
CA ASN A 89 -8.55 -9.45 13.10
C ASN A 89 -8.91 -9.75 11.64
N THR A 90 -8.18 -9.14 10.73
CA THR A 90 -8.41 -9.26 9.29
C THR A 90 -7.29 -10.04 8.64
N HIS A 91 -7.64 -11.10 7.92
CA HIS A 91 -6.74 -11.87 7.08
C HIS A 91 -7.09 -11.66 5.61
N ARG A 92 -6.11 -11.35 4.78
CA ARG A 92 -6.29 -11.09 3.35
C ARG A 92 -5.21 -11.75 2.51
N VAL A 93 -5.63 -12.41 1.45
CA VAL A 93 -4.76 -12.89 0.38
C VAL A 93 -4.90 -11.94 -0.81
N GLY A 94 -3.78 -11.61 -1.46
CA GLY A 94 -3.74 -10.76 -2.64
C GLY A 94 -2.93 -11.37 -3.76
N TYR A 95 -3.37 -11.17 -4.99
CA TYR A 95 -2.68 -11.55 -6.21
C TYR A 95 -2.46 -10.29 -7.03
N TYR A 96 -1.20 -9.95 -7.27
CA TYR A 96 -0.76 -8.84 -8.10
C TYR A 96 -0.11 -9.40 -9.36
N ASP A 97 -0.38 -8.78 -10.50
CA ASP A 97 0.29 -9.11 -11.75
C ASP A 97 0.49 -7.88 -12.64
N ARG A 98 1.59 -7.92 -13.39
CA ARG A 98 1.94 -6.90 -14.38
C ARG A 98 1.72 -7.47 -15.78
N ILE A 99 0.66 -7.01 -16.43
CA ILE A 99 0.24 -7.46 -17.77
C ILE A 99 1.26 -7.02 -18.82
N ASP A 100 1.71 -5.76 -18.72
CA ASP A 100 2.71 -5.15 -19.61
C ASP A 100 3.49 -4.06 -18.85
N ASP A 101 4.46 -3.41 -19.48
CA ASP A 101 5.26 -2.36 -18.82
C ASP A 101 4.46 -1.12 -18.37
N ARG A 102 3.21 -0.99 -18.80
CA ARG A 102 2.32 0.15 -18.56
C ARG A 102 1.06 -0.23 -17.78
N SER A 103 0.81 -1.51 -17.51
CA SER A 103 -0.44 -1.99 -16.91
C SER A 103 -0.22 -3.04 -15.83
N ASN A 104 -0.89 -2.83 -14.70
CA ASN A 104 -0.90 -3.76 -13.58
C ASN A 104 -2.29 -3.85 -12.96
N TYR A 105 -2.55 -4.96 -12.29
CA TYR A 105 -3.73 -5.14 -11.46
C TYR A 105 -3.38 -5.87 -10.18
N GLN A 106 -4.23 -5.66 -9.18
CA GLN A 106 -4.25 -6.48 -7.99
C GLN A 106 -5.67 -6.83 -7.64
N ILE A 107 -5.89 -8.08 -7.26
CA ILE A 107 -7.11 -8.53 -6.62
C ILE A 107 -6.76 -9.08 -5.25
N SER A 108 -7.67 -8.94 -4.30
CA SER A 108 -7.44 -9.42 -2.95
C SER A 108 -8.75 -9.71 -2.25
N ALA A 109 -8.79 -10.86 -1.61
CA ALA A 109 -9.93 -11.35 -0.87
C ALA A 109 -9.49 -11.64 0.56
N GLY A 110 -10.37 -11.35 1.51
CA GLY A 110 -10.08 -11.53 2.91
C GLY A 110 -11.34 -11.69 3.74
N GLY A 111 -11.12 -11.90 5.02
CA GLY A 111 -12.17 -12.01 6.00
C GLY A 111 -11.69 -11.44 7.33
N SER A 112 -12.65 -11.03 8.12
CA SER A 112 -12.47 -10.50 9.47
C SER A 112 -13.59 -10.99 10.36
N ARG A 113 -13.57 -10.68 11.67
CA ARG A 113 -14.73 -10.98 12.52
C ARG A 113 -15.98 -10.21 12.07
N SER A 114 -15.78 -9.06 11.43
CA SER A 114 -16.83 -8.20 10.90
C SER A 114 -17.31 -8.57 9.48
N GLY A 115 -16.83 -9.70 8.92
CA GLY A 115 -17.31 -10.26 7.66
C GLY A 115 -16.25 -10.32 6.56
N ALA A 116 -16.66 -10.81 5.40
CA ALA A 116 -15.82 -10.97 4.22
C ALA A 116 -15.50 -9.62 3.55
N ASN A 117 -14.33 -9.52 2.93
CA ASN A 117 -13.94 -8.37 2.13
C ASN A 117 -13.28 -8.78 0.82
N LEU A 118 -13.51 -7.99 -0.22
CA LEU A 118 -12.95 -8.16 -1.54
C LEU A 118 -12.53 -6.77 -2.04
N SER A 119 -11.35 -6.65 -2.61
CA SER A 119 -11.04 -5.45 -3.40
C SER A 119 -10.05 -5.75 -4.50
N GLY A 120 -10.05 -4.91 -5.51
CA GLY A 120 -9.04 -4.92 -6.54
C GLY A 120 -8.87 -3.55 -7.16
N TYR A 121 -7.76 -3.39 -7.86
CA TYR A 121 -7.50 -2.22 -8.68
C TYR A 121 -6.83 -2.62 -9.98
N TYR A 122 -6.92 -1.73 -10.95
CA TYR A 122 -6.22 -1.79 -12.23
C TYR A 122 -5.63 -0.41 -12.51
N ASN A 123 -4.36 -0.35 -12.89
CA ASN A 123 -3.68 0.87 -13.28
C ASN A 123 -3.16 0.73 -14.71
N ARG A 124 -3.24 1.82 -15.49
CA ARG A 124 -2.64 1.91 -16.82
C ARG A 124 -2.03 3.27 -17.08
N ASP A 125 -0.77 3.26 -17.49
CA ASP A 125 -0.05 4.43 -17.99
C ASP A 125 -0.24 4.55 -19.52
N GLY A 126 -1.36 5.15 -19.92
CA GLY A 126 -1.63 5.49 -21.33
C GLY A 126 -0.83 6.71 -21.80
N ASP A 127 -0.73 6.90 -23.11
CA ASP A 127 0.08 7.98 -23.69
C ASP A 127 -0.50 9.38 -23.39
N LEU A 128 -1.83 9.47 -23.30
CA LEU A 128 -2.56 10.71 -23.03
C LEU A 128 -2.87 10.91 -21.54
N ALA A 129 -3.03 9.83 -20.77
CA ALA A 129 -3.41 9.89 -19.38
C ALA A 129 -2.98 8.63 -18.62
N ARG A 130 -2.70 8.80 -17.33
CA ARG A 130 -2.65 7.72 -16.35
C ARG A 130 -4.07 7.44 -15.87
N MET A 131 -4.50 6.19 -15.92
CA MET A 131 -5.83 5.76 -15.52
C MET A 131 -5.73 4.75 -14.39
N SER A 132 -6.63 4.82 -13.43
CA SER A 132 -6.79 3.82 -12.38
C SER A 132 -8.27 3.55 -12.12
N ALA A 133 -8.57 2.28 -11.92
CA ALA A 133 -9.88 1.80 -11.53
C ALA A 133 -9.73 0.98 -10.25
N ASN A 134 -10.65 1.12 -9.30
CA ASN A 134 -10.67 0.31 -8.09
C ASN A 134 -12.09 -0.10 -7.74
N ALA A 135 -12.22 -1.31 -7.21
CA ALA A 135 -13.47 -1.84 -6.69
C ALA A 135 -13.21 -2.42 -5.30
N SER A 136 -14.14 -2.22 -4.38
CA SER A 136 -14.06 -2.77 -3.02
C SER A 136 -15.43 -3.10 -2.48
N TYR A 137 -15.50 -4.20 -1.74
CA TYR A 137 -16.68 -4.72 -1.09
C TYR A 137 -16.29 -5.13 0.33
N GLN A 138 -17.09 -4.69 1.29
CA GLN A 138 -17.04 -5.12 2.68
C GLN A 138 -18.44 -5.58 3.06
N GLN A 139 -18.54 -6.84 3.48
CA GLN A 139 -19.80 -7.44 3.91
C GLN A 139 -20.50 -6.58 4.96
N ASP A 140 -21.81 -6.41 4.81
CA ASP A 140 -22.68 -5.67 5.72
C ASP A 140 -22.29 -4.20 5.95
N ARG A 141 -21.42 -3.64 5.09
CA ARG A 141 -20.90 -2.27 5.26
C ARG A 141 -21.00 -1.42 3.99
N TYR A 142 -20.38 -1.85 2.89
CA TYR A 142 -20.40 -1.07 1.65
C TYR A 142 -19.94 -1.88 0.43
N SER A 143 -20.35 -1.39 -0.74
CA SER A 143 -19.71 -1.66 -2.02
C SER A 143 -19.34 -0.31 -2.65
N ALA A 144 -18.14 -0.23 -3.22
CA ALA A 144 -17.63 0.99 -3.82
C ALA A 144 -16.83 0.69 -5.08
N PHE A 145 -16.96 1.57 -6.06
CA PHE A 145 -16.19 1.57 -7.29
C PHE A 145 -15.67 2.98 -7.56
N GLY A 146 -14.42 3.09 -7.98
CA GLY A 146 -13.73 4.34 -8.25
C GLY A 146 -13.00 4.29 -9.58
N LEU A 147 -13.03 5.42 -10.29
CA LEU A 147 -12.26 5.66 -11.50
C LEU A 147 -11.53 6.99 -11.35
N SER A 148 -10.28 7.03 -11.76
CA SER A 148 -9.56 8.29 -11.91
C SER A 148 -8.68 8.27 -13.15
N ALA A 149 -8.62 9.41 -13.82
CA ALA A 149 -7.72 9.64 -14.93
C ALA A 149 -6.98 10.96 -14.71
N GLN A 150 -5.68 10.96 -14.95
CA GLN A 150 -4.81 12.11 -14.80
C GLN A 150 -3.99 12.30 -16.08
N GLY A 151 -4.18 13.45 -16.72
CA GLY A 151 -3.43 13.88 -17.89
C GLY A 151 -3.20 15.38 -17.85
N GLY A 152 -2.52 15.87 -18.86
CA GLY A 152 -2.26 17.28 -19.13
C GLY A 152 -2.74 17.65 -20.53
N MET A 153 -3.09 18.92 -20.68
CA MET A 153 -3.39 19.53 -21.96
C MET A 153 -2.51 20.76 -22.10
N THR A 154 -1.84 20.88 -23.24
CA THR A 154 -1.11 22.10 -23.62
C THR A 154 -1.84 22.72 -24.80
N LEU A 155 -2.20 24.00 -24.66
CA LEU A 155 -2.89 24.77 -25.70
C LEU A 155 -2.02 25.96 -26.09
N THR A 156 -1.94 26.22 -27.39
CA THR A 156 -1.25 27.36 -28.01
C THR A 156 -2.19 28.02 -29.02
N ALA A 157 -1.81 29.18 -29.55
CA ALA A 157 -2.59 29.84 -30.61
C ALA A 157 -2.66 28.99 -31.91
N GLU A 158 -1.64 28.15 -32.16
CA GLU A 158 -1.51 27.35 -33.39
C GLU A 158 -2.05 25.91 -33.25
N GLY A 159 -2.50 25.52 -32.05
CA GLY A 159 -3.00 24.17 -31.80
C GLY A 159 -2.88 23.72 -30.35
N GLY A 160 -3.23 22.45 -30.11
CA GLY A 160 -3.20 21.86 -28.77
C GLY A 160 -2.88 20.37 -28.79
N ALA A 161 -2.31 19.89 -27.69
CA ALA A 161 -1.96 18.49 -27.50
C ALA A 161 -2.40 18.01 -26.11
N LEU A 162 -2.96 16.80 -26.08
CA LEU A 162 -3.16 16.03 -24.86
C LEU A 162 -1.92 15.18 -24.61
N HIS A 163 -1.51 15.08 -23.35
CA HIS A 163 -0.35 14.27 -22.98
C HIS A 163 -0.53 13.77 -21.55
N ARG A 164 0.07 12.63 -21.21
CA ARG A 164 0.12 12.17 -19.81
C ARG A 164 0.86 13.20 -18.94
N THR A 165 0.42 13.35 -17.69
CA THR A 165 1.11 14.19 -16.70
C THR A 165 2.49 13.60 -16.37
N SER A 166 3.56 14.29 -16.76
CA SER A 166 4.92 14.02 -16.31
C SER A 166 5.18 14.65 -14.93
N ARG A 167 6.41 14.55 -14.40
CA ARG A 167 6.77 15.23 -13.15
C ARG A 167 6.46 16.73 -13.28
N ALA A 168 5.86 17.30 -12.24
CA ALA A 168 5.57 18.73 -12.20
C ALA A 168 6.89 19.51 -12.31
N GLY A 169 7.01 20.38 -13.32
CA GLY A 169 8.19 21.20 -13.59
C GLY A 169 9.04 20.80 -14.80
N ASP A 170 8.74 19.69 -15.49
CA ASP A 170 9.48 19.30 -16.71
C ASP A 170 9.10 20.12 -17.95
N THR A 171 10.07 20.35 -18.85
CA THR A 171 9.88 20.99 -20.16
C THR A 171 8.94 20.18 -21.05
N ARG A 172 8.02 20.87 -21.73
CA ARG A 172 7.06 20.26 -22.66
C ARG A 172 7.37 20.71 -24.08
N LEU A 173 7.50 19.76 -25.01
CA LEU A 173 7.63 20.02 -26.43
C LEU A 173 6.30 19.70 -27.09
N LEU A 174 5.73 20.69 -27.76
CA LEU A 174 4.59 20.53 -28.66
C LEU A 174 5.18 20.34 -30.05
N LEU A 175 5.01 19.14 -30.61
CA LEU A 175 5.45 18.79 -31.97
C LEU A 175 4.31 19.01 -32.96
#